data_AF-A0A965X5F8-F1
#
_entry.id   AF-A0A965X5F8-F1
#
_cell.length_a   1.000
_cell.length_b   1.000
_cell.length_c   1.000
_cell.angle_alpha   90.00
_cell.angle_beta   90.00
_cell.angle_gamma   90.00
#
_symmetry.space_group_name_H-M   'P 1'
#
loop_
_entity.id
_entity.type
_entity.pdbx_description
1 polymer ?
#
loop_
_entity_poly.entity_id
_entity_poly.type
_entity_poly.pdbx_seq_one_letter_code
_entity_poly.pdbx_strand_id
1 'polypeptide(L)'
;MPDLDFKRLLLPARADAGAFFRGDWILNLYRGCNHGCIYCDSRSVCYHMEDFDRVHAKRDCLAALETELRCKRRAGVVSMGAASDAYNAREAALGVTRGALALLKRYGFGIFLATKSAMVARDADLL
;
A
#
# COMPACT_ATOMS: atom_id res chain seq x y z
N MET A 1 -1.60 -5.76 -19.52
CA MET A 1 -0.22 -5.67 -19.00
C MET A 1 -0.13 -6.57 -17.78
N PRO A 2 0.88 -7.43 -17.66
CA PRO A 2 0.91 -8.44 -16.62
C PRO A 2 1.10 -7.80 -15.24
N ASP A 3 0.33 -8.30 -14.27
CA ASP A 3 0.47 -7.98 -12.86
C ASP A 3 1.78 -8.55 -12.32
N LEU A 4 2.38 -7.84 -11.36
CA LEU A 4 3.68 -8.18 -10.79
C LEU A 4 3.57 -9.26 -9.71
N ASP A 5 4.49 -10.22 -9.76
CA ASP A 5 4.67 -11.21 -8.71
C ASP A 5 5.37 -10.61 -7.47
N PHE A 6 5.13 -11.19 -6.30
CA PHE A 6 5.76 -10.80 -5.04
C PHE A 6 5.85 -11.99 -4.07
N LYS A 7 6.74 -11.88 -3.07
CA LYS A 7 6.92 -12.93 -2.04
C LYS A 7 6.08 -12.72 -0.78
N ARG A 8 5.88 -11.46 -0.39
CA ARG A 8 5.09 -11.05 0.79
C ARG A 8 4.51 -9.67 0.57
N LEU A 9 3.31 -9.44 1.09
CA LEU A 9 2.62 -8.17 0.98
C LEU A 9 2.78 -7.29 2.23
N LEU A 10 2.60 -7.85 3.43
CA LEU A 10 2.80 -7.17 4.72
C LEU A 10 4.25 -7.33 5.19
N LEU A 11 5.03 -6.26 5.04
CA LEU A 11 6.40 -6.21 5.53
C LEU A 11 6.41 -5.63 6.95
N PRO A 12 7.19 -6.17 7.91
CA PRO A 12 7.32 -5.55 9.22
C PRO A 12 7.98 -4.18 9.08
N ALA A 13 7.38 -3.16 9.69
CA ALA A 13 8.00 -1.85 9.79
C ALA A 13 9.11 -1.89 10.85
N ARG A 14 10.27 -1.29 10.54
CA ARG A 14 11.37 -1.12 11.49
C ARG A 14 11.29 0.25 12.18
N ALA A 15 10.13 0.59 12.71
CA ALA A 15 9.95 1.86 13.40
C ALA A 15 10.55 1.76 14.82
N ASP A 16 11.38 2.74 15.18
CA ASP A 16 11.85 2.92 16.55
C ASP A 16 10.71 3.37 17.46
N ALA A 17 10.88 3.22 18.77
CA ALA A 17 9.81 3.50 19.73
C ALA A 17 9.31 4.97 19.69
N GLY A 18 10.13 5.91 19.18
CA GLY A 18 9.85 7.34 19.05
C GLY A 18 9.41 7.81 17.67
N ALA A 19 9.19 6.90 16.71
CA ALA A 19 8.76 7.27 15.36
C ALA A 19 7.38 7.96 15.38
N PHE A 20 7.29 9.15 14.78
CA PHE A 20 6.06 9.93 14.68
C PHE A 20 4.95 9.17 13.92
N PHE A 21 5.31 8.46 12.85
CA PHE A 21 4.41 7.59 12.10
C PHE A 21 4.62 6.13 12.51
N ARG A 22 4.07 5.77 13.66
CA ARG A 22 4.07 4.37 14.15
C ARG A 22 3.16 3.51 13.27
N GLY A 23 3.78 2.71 12.41
CA GLY A 23 3.17 1.55 11.77
C GLY A 23 3.91 0.29 12.21
N ASP A 24 3.19 -0.82 12.39
CA ASP A 24 3.77 -2.14 12.65
C ASP A 24 4.10 -2.86 11.33
N TRP A 25 3.35 -2.53 10.27
CA TRP A 25 3.46 -3.16 8.95
C TRP A 25 3.49 -2.11 7.85
N ILE A 26 4.16 -2.42 6.74
CA ILE A 26 4.16 -1.63 5.51
C ILE A 26 3.47 -2.45 4.44
N LEU A 27 2.53 -1.83 3.73
CA LEU A 27 1.76 -2.44 2.65
C LEU A 27 1.89 -1.59 1.38
N ASN A 28 2.44 -2.18 0.33
CA ASN A 28 2.47 -1.59 -1.01
C ASN A 28 1.70 -2.50 -1.97
N LEU A 29 0.54 -2.02 -2.45
CA LEU A 29 -0.34 -2.75 -3.38
C LEU A 29 0.10 -2.58 -4.84
N TYR A 30 0.80 -1.48 -5.10
CA TYR A 30 1.24 -1.06 -6.41
C TYR A 30 2.78 -0.89 -6.42
N ARG A 31 3.35 -0.98 -7.62
CA ARG A 31 4.72 -0.56 -7.92
C ARG A 31 4.65 0.59 -8.93
N GLY A 32 5.38 1.66 -8.65
CA GLY A 32 5.37 2.89 -9.44
C GLY A 32 4.25 3.86 -9.05
N CYS A 33 4.29 5.09 -9.56
CA CYS A 33 3.28 6.11 -9.26
C CYS A 33 3.13 7.14 -10.40
N ASN A 34 1.91 7.60 -10.68
CA ASN A 34 1.64 8.54 -11.78
C ASN A 34 1.71 10.04 -11.39
N HIS A 35 2.00 10.37 -10.13
CA HIS A 35 1.91 11.76 -9.65
C HIS A 35 3.04 12.68 -10.14
N GLY A 36 4.14 12.15 -10.71
CA GLY A 36 5.20 12.96 -11.29
C GLY A 36 5.90 13.92 -10.31
N CYS A 37 5.92 13.62 -9.01
CA CYS A 37 6.50 14.51 -8.01
C CYS A 37 8.02 14.63 -8.17
N ILE A 38 8.52 15.86 -8.35
CA ILE A 38 9.95 16.15 -8.53
C ILE A 38 10.84 15.71 -7.34
N TYR A 39 10.23 15.54 -6.17
CA TYR A 39 10.91 15.15 -4.92
C TYR A 39 10.66 13.67 -4.54
N CYS A 40 10.13 12.86 -5.45
CA CYS A 40 9.81 11.46 -5.14
C CYS A 40 11.08 10.65 -4.88
N ASP A 41 11.28 10.27 -3.62
CA ASP A 41 12.39 9.43 -3.17
C ASP A 41 12.47 8.09 -3.92
N SER A 42 11.30 7.53 -4.24
CA SER A 42 11.13 6.22 -4.85
C SER A 42 11.60 6.16 -6.32
N ARG A 43 11.93 7.32 -6.91
CA ARG A 43 12.63 7.43 -8.21
C ARG A 43 14.15 7.26 -8.08
N SER A 44 14.70 7.24 -6.87
CA SER A 44 16.13 7.06 -6.66
C SER A 44 16.59 5.69 -7.14
N VAL A 45 17.80 5.65 -7.71
CA VAL A 45 18.42 4.44 -8.26
C VAL A 45 18.53 3.32 -7.22
N CYS A 46 18.66 3.67 -5.93
CA CYS A 46 18.77 2.70 -4.85
C CYS A 46 17.51 1.82 -4.65
N TYR A 47 16.35 2.24 -5.17
CA TYR A 47 15.12 1.44 -5.13
C TYR A 47 14.98 0.50 -6.33
N HIS A 48 15.89 0.57 -7.30
CA HIS A 48 15.94 -0.29 -8.49
C HIS A 48 14.55 -0.40 -9.18
N MET A 49 13.87 0.74 -9.31
CA MET A 49 12.55 0.83 -9.94
C MET A 49 12.65 1.45 -11.33
N GLU A 50 12.84 0.60 -12.33
CA GLU A 50 12.72 0.99 -13.74
C GLU A 50 11.27 1.34 -14.08
N ASP A 51 11.08 2.26 -15.04
CA ASP A 51 9.78 2.73 -15.50
C ASP A 51 8.82 3.15 -14.37
N PHE A 52 9.31 3.89 -13.36
CA PHE A 52 8.55 4.27 -12.16
C PHE A 52 7.15 4.86 -12.44
N ASP A 53 6.99 5.60 -13.53
CA ASP A 53 5.71 6.23 -13.89
C ASP A 53 4.67 5.25 -14.45
N ARG A 54 5.10 4.02 -14.78
CA ARG A 54 4.24 2.94 -15.24
C ARG A 54 3.77 2.12 -14.03
N VAL A 55 2.54 2.36 -13.60
CA VAL A 55 1.99 1.70 -12.42
C VAL A 55 1.55 0.26 -12.71
N HIS A 56 2.07 -0.66 -11.89
CA HIS A 56 1.70 -2.06 -11.90
C HIS A 56 1.03 -2.44 -10.58
N ALA A 57 -0.12 -3.11 -10.68
CA ALA A 57 -0.73 -3.77 -9.53
C ALA A 57 0.00 -5.09 -9.26
N LYS A 58 0.05 -5.47 -7.99
CA LYS A 58 0.53 -6.79 -7.58
C LYS A 58 -0.57 -7.84 -7.80
N ARG A 59 -0.21 -8.94 -8.46
CA ARG A 59 -1.17 -9.99 -8.84
C ARG A 59 -1.80 -10.66 -7.61
N ASP A 60 -3.10 -10.88 -7.59
CA ASP A 60 -3.79 -11.60 -6.51
C ASP A 60 -3.51 -11.03 -5.11
N CYS A 61 -3.16 -9.74 -5.02
CA CYS A 61 -2.68 -9.14 -3.77
C CYS A 61 -3.75 -9.14 -2.66
N LEU A 62 -5.04 -9.07 -2.98
CA LEU A 62 -6.10 -9.16 -1.98
C LEU A 62 -6.19 -10.55 -1.34
N ALA A 63 -6.11 -11.61 -2.15
CA ALA A 63 -6.13 -12.99 -1.65
C ALA A 63 -4.89 -13.30 -0.79
N ALA A 64 -3.72 -12.81 -1.23
CA ALA A 64 -2.49 -12.91 -0.44
C ALA A 64 -2.60 -12.11 0.87
N LEU A 65 -3.13 -10.88 0.83
CA LEU A 65 -3.32 -10.03 2.00
C LEU A 65 -4.23 -10.72 3.03
N GLU A 66 -5.37 -11.25 2.61
CA GLU A 66 -6.29 -11.95 3.50
C GLU A 66 -5.62 -13.14 4.19
N THR A 67 -4.84 -13.92 3.43
CA THR A 67 -4.08 -15.05 3.96
C THR A 67 -3.05 -14.58 5.00
N GLU A 68 -2.31 -13.52 4.69
CA GLU A 68 -1.30 -12.97 5.60
C GLU A 68 -1.93 -12.39 6.88
N LEU A 69 -3.07 -11.69 6.79
CA LEU A 69 -3.80 -11.12 7.93
C LEU A 69 -4.33 -12.23 8.86
N ARG A 70 -4.93 -13.28 8.29
CA ARG A 70 -5.45 -14.44 9.05
C ARG A 70 -4.38 -15.13 9.88
N CYS A 71 -3.13 -15.12 9.40
CA CYS A 71 -1.99 -15.71 10.10
C CYS A 71 -1.41 -14.84 11.23
N LYS A 72 -1.85 -13.58 11.39
CA LYS A 72 -1.34 -12.70 12.45
C LYS A 72 -2.09 -12.95 13.77
N ARG A 73 -1.31 -13.18 14.84
CA ARG A 73 -1.86 -13.36 16.20
C ARG A 73 -2.34 -12.07 16.85
N ARG A 74 -1.83 -10.91 16.41
CA ARG A 74 -2.18 -9.59 16.93
C ARG A 74 -2.34 -8.63 15.75
N ALA A 75 -3.40 -7.83 15.82
CA ALA A 75 -3.56 -6.70 14.91
C ALA A 75 -2.51 -5.63 15.20
N GLY A 76 -2.23 -4.80 14.21
CA GLY A 76 -1.35 -3.64 14.30
C GLY A 76 -1.79 -2.56 13.32
N VAL A 77 -1.00 -1.49 13.23
CA VAL A 77 -1.22 -0.42 12.26
C VAL A 77 -0.46 -0.74 10.97
N VAL A 78 -1.16 -0.68 9.84
CA VAL A 78 -0.59 -0.86 8.51
C VAL A 78 -0.36 0.50 7.86
N SER A 79 0.87 0.77 7.44
CA SER A 79 1.23 1.98 6.71
C SER A 79 1.18 1.75 5.20
N MET A 80 0.45 2.62 4.51
CA MET A 80 0.33 2.66 3.05
C MET A 80 0.70 4.05 2.51
N GLY A 81 1.27 4.10 1.30
CA GLY A 81 1.68 5.36 0.67
C GLY A 81 3.18 5.68 0.79
N ALA A 82 4.00 4.73 1.27
CA ALA A 82 5.43 4.94 1.48
C ALA A 82 6.26 4.93 0.17
N ALA A 83 6.09 3.90 -0.68
CA ALA A 83 6.86 3.76 -1.92
C ALA A 83 6.02 3.98 -3.19
N SER A 84 4.71 3.87 -3.06
CA SER A 84 3.73 4.05 -4.13
C SER A 84 2.46 4.63 -3.55
N ASP A 85 1.79 5.48 -4.32
CA ASP A 85 0.49 6.01 -3.93
C ASP A 85 -0.60 4.93 -4.10
N ALA A 86 -1.38 4.71 -3.05
CA ALA A 86 -2.46 3.72 -3.05
C ALA A 86 -3.65 4.14 -3.92
N TYR A 87 -3.84 5.45 -4.12
CA TYR A 87 -4.91 6.04 -4.92
C TYR A 87 -4.36 6.65 -6.22
N ASN A 88 -3.42 5.94 -6.85
CA ASN A 88 -2.93 6.27 -8.19
C ASN A 88 -4.05 6.16 -9.25
N ALA A 89 -3.76 6.59 -10.48
CA ALA A 89 -4.75 6.66 -11.55
C ALA A 89 -5.42 5.31 -11.89
N ARG A 90 -4.77 4.18 -11.60
CA ARG A 90 -5.34 2.84 -11.86
C ARG A 90 -6.31 2.38 -10.78
N GLU A 91 -6.24 2.94 -9.56
CA GLU A 91 -7.11 2.55 -8.45
C GLU A 91 -8.60 2.81 -8.74
N ALA A 92 -8.92 3.82 -9.56
CA ALA A 92 -10.30 4.09 -9.97
C ALA A 92 -10.97 2.87 -10.63
N ALA A 93 -10.22 2.13 -11.44
CA ALA A 93 -10.72 0.97 -12.17
C ALA A 93 -10.47 -0.35 -11.43
N LEU A 94 -9.37 -0.45 -10.68
CA LEU A 94 -8.95 -1.71 -10.07
C LEU A 94 -9.58 -1.96 -8.68
N GLY A 95 -9.84 -0.90 -7.90
CA GLY A 95 -10.46 -1.03 -6.56
C GLY A 95 -9.63 -1.83 -5.54
N VAL A 96 -8.32 -1.98 -5.78
CA VAL A 96 -7.44 -2.84 -4.97
C VAL A 96 -7.21 -2.21 -3.60
N THR A 97 -7.04 -0.89 -3.52
CA THR A 97 -6.91 -0.19 -2.24
C THR A 97 -8.18 -0.29 -1.43
N ARG A 98 -9.35 -0.06 -2.02
CA ARG A 98 -10.64 -0.25 -1.31
C ARG A 98 -10.79 -1.68 -0.78
N GLY A 99 -10.47 -2.68 -1.60
CA GLY A 99 -10.49 -4.08 -1.19
C GLY A 99 -9.54 -4.37 -0.02
N ALA A 100 -8.33 -3.81 -0.05
CA ALA A 100 -7.38 -3.94 1.04
C ALA A 100 -7.87 -3.28 2.33
N LEU A 101 -8.43 -2.05 2.25
CA LEU A 101 -9.03 -1.37 3.40
C LEU A 101 -10.17 -2.17 4.02
N ALA A 102 -11.04 -2.77 3.21
CA ALA A 102 -12.12 -3.63 3.70
C ALA A 102 -11.59 -4.86 4.44
N LEU A 103 -10.51 -5.48 3.96
CA LEU A 103 -9.84 -6.59 4.64
C LEU A 103 -9.20 -6.14 5.96
N LEU A 104 -8.47 -5.02 5.96
CA LEU A 104 -7.85 -4.49 7.18
C LEU A 104 -8.90 -4.21 8.26
N LYS A 105 -10.00 -3.55 7.90
CA LYS A 105 -11.14 -3.30 8.80
C LYS A 105 -11.75 -4.60 9.32
N ARG A 106 -11.98 -5.59 8.45
CA ARG A 106 -12.53 -6.91 8.83
C ARG A 106 -11.64 -7.64 9.86
N TYR A 107 -10.32 -7.57 9.70
CA TYR A 107 -9.36 -8.23 10.58
C TYR A 107 -8.90 -7.35 11.76
N GLY A 108 -9.48 -6.16 11.94
CA GLY A 108 -9.21 -5.27 13.08
C GLY A 108 -7.85 -4.56 13.02
N PHE A 109 -7.25 -4.42 11.84
CA PHE A 109 -6.00 -3.67 11.65
C PHE A 109 -6.29 -2.17 11.49
N GLY A 110 -5.47 -1.35 12.15
CA GLY A 110 -5.47 0.09 11.93
C GLY A 110 -4.75 0.44 10.63
N ILE A 111 -4.99 1.64 10.12
CA ILE A 111 -4.35 2.15 8.90
C ILE A 111 -3.71 3.51 9.15
N PHE A 112 -2.47 3.67 8.67
CA PHE A 112 -1.88 4.96 8.36
C PHE A 112 -1.76 5.07 6.85
N LEU A 113 -2.37 6.10 6.27
CA LEU A 113 -2.48 6.24 4.82
C LEU A 113 -2.00 7.63 4.40
N ALA A 114 -0.97 7.66 3.56
CA ALA A 114 -0.54 8.86 2.87
C ALA A 114 -0.92 8.77 1.39
N THR A 115 -1.56 9.81 0.86
CA THR A 115 -1.88 9.92 -0.57
C THR A 115 -1.98 11.38 -0.99
N LYS A 116 -1.70 11.65 -2.26
CA LYS A 116 -1.93 12.95 -2.91
C LYS A 116 -3.27 13.03 -3.65
N SER A 117 -4.01 11.94 -3.72
CA SER A 117 -5.24 11.84 -4.48
C SER A 117 -6.46 12.12 -3.62
N ALA A 118 -7.36 12.98 -4.11
CA ALA A 118 -8.66 13.23 -3.48
C ALA A 118 -9.59 11.99 -3.49
N MET A 119 -9.26 10.95 -4.26
CA MET A 119 -10.04 9.71 -4.37
C MET A 119 -10.17 8.99 -3.03
N VAL A 120 -9.28 9.25 -2.06
CA VAL A 120 -9.40 8.71 -0.69
C VAL A 120 -10.76 8.98 -0.06
N ALA A 121 -11.41 10.11 -0.39
CA ALA A 121 -12.74 10.43 0.10
C ALA A 121 -13.82 9.41 -0.31
N ARG A 122 -13.62 8.68 -1.41
CA ARG A 122 -14.52 7.60 -1.87
C ARG A 122 -14.64 6.49 -0.81
N ASP A 123 -13.56 6.26 -0.06
CA ASP A 123 -13.43 5.11 0.83
C ASP A 123 -13.47 5.53 2.32
N ALA A 124 -14.03 6.71 2.61
CA ALA A 124 -14.18 7.23 3.97
C ALA A 124 -15.04 6.33 4.88
N ASP A 125 -15.89 5.47 4.32
CA ASP A 125 -16.66 4.47 5.06
C ASP A 125 -15.81 3.32 5.63
N LEU A 126 -14.57 3.18 5.15
CA LEU A 126 -13.61 2.14 5.54
C LEU A 126 -12.47 2.65 6.43
N LEU A 127 -12.28 3.97 6.50
CA LEU A 127 -11.28 4.65 7.34
C LEU A 127 -11.85 4.92 8.74
#